data_AF-A0A7K7PWP6-F1
#
_entry.id   AF-A0A7K7PWP6-F1
#
_cell.length_a   1.000
_cell.length_b   1.000
_cell.length_c   1.000
_cell.angle_alpha   90.00
_cell.angle_beta   90.00
_cell.angle_gamma   90.00
#
_symmetry.space_group_name_H-M   'P 1'
#
loop_
_entity.id
_entity.type
_entity.pdbx_description
1 polymer ?
#
loop_
_entity_poly.entity_id
_entity_poly.type
_entity_poly.pdbx_seq_one_letter_code
_entity_poly.pdbx_strand_id
1 'polypeptide(L)'
;RQDVLVLTPWLAPIVWEGTFSRDILNAQYLQKNLVTGVVTFAVEKYWFFIEGFMRSANKYFLSGHPVNFYLFTDNLEKISHLQMAPENHLFVIPVHNDPRWQDIPTSRMDILSSYIHSQFQHEVDYLYCMDIDVQLLAHIGVEIIDTLVATISSWQVTPQHESGAYETHPGSPAAIPEGQWDFHYTASFYGGSVTEVYKLTRACSAGVMEDRENGIEAWWHHESHLNRYLQQHKPTRLLSPEYYWDTEL
;
A
#
# COMPACT_ATOMS: atom_id res chain seq x y z
N ARG A 1 15.56 4.07 20.07
CA ARG A 1 15.83 2.65 19.75
C ARG A 1 17.31 2.50 19.45
N GLN A 2 17.96 1.42 19.88
CA GLN A 2 19.40 1.15 19.64
C GLN A 2 19.64 -0.20 18.93
N ASP A 3 18.56 -0.96 18.78
CA ASP A 3 18.47 -2.34 18.33
C ASP A 3 18.04 -2.46 16.86
N VAL A 4 17.59 -1.36 16.25
CA VAL A 4 17.10 -1.29 14.87
C VAL A 4 17.56 -0.01 14.19
N LEU A 5 17.63 -0.03 12.85
CA LEU A 5 17.83 1.17 12.05
C LEU A 5 16.56 2.05 12.11
N VAL A 6 16.71 3.32 12.47
CA VAL A 6 15.60 4.28 12.59
C VAL A 6 15.62 5.38 11.53
N LEU A 7 16.68 5.44 10.72
CA LEU A 7 16.89 6.45 9.69
C LEU A 7 17.64 5.83 8.52
N THR A 8 17.17 6.04 7.29
CA THR A 8 17.83 5.53 6.09
C THR A 8 19.06 6.37 5.71
N PRO A 9 19.95 5.88 4.82
CA PRO A 9 21.05 6.68 4.29
C PRO A 9 20.63 7.97 3.55
N TRP A 10 19.37 8.05 3.09
CA TRP A 10 18.79 9.25 2.46
C TRP A 10 17.92 10.08 3.42
N LEU A 11 18.07 9.87 4.73
CA LEU A 11 17.43 10.65 5.80
C LEU A 11 15.91 10.50 5.91
N ALA A 12 15.34 9.40 5.39
CA ALA A 12 13.95 9.06 5.66
C ALA A 12 13.83 8.31 7.00
N PRO A 13 12.88 8.66 7.89
CA PRO A 13 12.64 7.91 9.11
C PRO A 13 12.11 6.51 8.80
N ILE A 14 12.57 5.54 9.59
CA ILE A 14 11.95 4.21 9.68
C ILE A 14 11.06 4.22 10.93
N VAL A 15 9.76 4.07 10.74
CA VAL A 15 8.76 4.16 11.80
C VAL A 15 8.73 2.85 12.58
N TRP A 16 9.15 2.95 13.83
CA TRP A 16 9.10 1.87 14.81
C TRP A 16 8.40 2.40 16.06
N GLU A 17 7.75 1.52 16.82
CA GLU A 17 7.22 1.90 18.11
C GLU A 17 8.34 2.50 19.00
N GLY A 18 8.02 3.63 19.61
CA GLY A 18 8.95 4.44 20.40
C GLY A 18 9.83 5.42 19.61
N THR A 19 9.68 5.57 18.28
CA THR A 19 10.42 6.60 17.51
C THR A 19 9.63 7.89 17.27
N PHE A 20 8.37 7.94 17.70
CA PHE A 20 7.47 9.07 17.49
C PHE A 20 6.60 9.35 18.72
N SER A 21 6.10 10.58 18.83
CA SER A 21 5.08 10.96 19.81
C SER A 21 3.74 11.13 19.10
N ARG A 22 2.79 10.24 19.39
CA ARG A 22 1.44 10.26 18.81
C ARG A 22 0.71 11.56 19.09
N ASP A 23 0.82 12.08 20.32
CA ASP A 23 0.13 13.31 20.72
C ASP A 23 0.60 14.52 19.92
N ILE A 24 1.92 14.65 19.71
CA ILE A 24 2.50 15.74 18.92
C ILE A 24 2.06 15.65 17.46
N LEU A 25 2.17 14.45 16.87
CA LEU A 25 1.80 14.25 15.46
C LEU A 25 0.30 14.45 15.24
N ASN A 26 -0.55 13.95 16.14
CA ASN A 26 -1.99 14.16 16.09
C ASN A 26 -2.34 15.65 16.16
N ALA A 27 -1.73 16.40 17.09
CA ALA A 27 -1.95 17.84 17.20
C ALA A 27 -1.54 18.60 15.92
N GLN A 28 -0.48 18.18 15.25
CA GLN A 28 -0.04 18.77 13.98
C GLN A 28 -0.95 18.40 12.81
N TYR A 29 -1.43 17.15 12.75
CA TYR A 29 -2.26 16.68 11.64
C TYR A 29 -3.69 17.25 11.72
N LEU A 30 -4.28 17.30 12.92
CA LEU A 30 -5.62 17.88 13.12
C LEU A 30 -5.72 19.34 12.68
N GLN A 31 -4.64 20.12 12.78
CA GLN A 31 -4.61 21.51 12.32
C GLN A 31 -4.71 21.66 10.80
N LYS A 32 -4.39 20.62 10.04
CA LYS A 32 -4.32 20.66 8.58
C LYS A 32 -5.63 20.23 7.89
N ASN A 33 -6.56 19.63 8.63
CA ASN A 33 -7.84 19.10 8.09
C ASN A 33 -7.66 18.21 6.85
N LEU A 34 -6.62 17.36 6.86
CA LEU A 34 -6.28 16.48 5.74
C LEU A 34 -7.13 15.21 5.77
N VAL A 35 -7.57 14.76 4.61
CA VAL A 35 -8.34 13.51 4.44
C VAL A 35 -7.41 12.43 3.90
N THR A 36 -7.46 11.25 4.52
CA THR A 36 -6.71 10.08 4.04
C THR A 36 -7.64 9.05 3.43
N GLY A 37 -7.25 8.50 2.28
CA GLY A 37 -7.91 7.38 1.64
C GLY A 37 -7.20 6.05 1.93
N VAL A 38 -7.97 4.97 2.02
CA VAL A 38 -7.46 3.60 2.01
C VAL A 38 -8.13 2.86 0.85
N VAL A 39 -7.33 2.31 -0.05
CA VAL A 39 -7.79 1.47 -1.15
C VAL A 39 -7.50 0.01 -0.84
N THR A 40 -8.49 -0.84 -1.05
CA THR A 40 -8.33 -2.29 -0.95
C THR A 40 -9.19 -3.02 -2.00
N PHE A 41 -8.73 -4.21 -2.39
CA PHE A 41 -9.35 -5.02 -3.44
C PHE A 41 -9.78 -6.37 -2.87
N ALA A 42 -11.08 -6.67 -2.94
CA ALA A 42 -11.70 -7.91 -2.50
C ALA A 42 -12.51 -8.52 -3.65
N VAL A 43 -11.80 -9.16 -4.58
CA VAL A 43 -12.34 -9.75 -5.81
C VAL A 43 -12.26 -11.27 -5.74
N GLU A 44 -13.18 -11.97 -6.39
CA GLU A 44 -13.28 -13.42 -6.39
C GLU A 44 -13.32 -13.99 -4.96
N LYS A 45 -12.44 -14.95 -4.63
CA LYS A 45 -12.40 -15.54 -3.30
C LYS A 45 -12.12 -14.52 -2.20
N TYR A 46 -11.48 -13.38 -2.46
CA TYR A 46 -11.05 -12.46 -1.41
C TYR A 46 -12.19 -11.73 -0.68
N TRP A 47 -13.46 -11.89 -1.12
CA TRP A 47 -14.60 -11.33 -0.39
C TRP A 47 -14.69 -11.82 1.06
N PHE A 48 -14.13 -13.00 1.40
CA PHE A 48 -14.21 -13.51 2.78
C PHE A 48 -13.40 -12.70 3.79
N PHE A 49 -12.42 -11.91 3.34
CA PHE A 49 -11.60 -11.08 4.21
C PHE A 49 -12.23 -9.71 4.54
N ILE A 50 -13.23 -9.27 3.75
CA ILE A 50 -13.84 -7.93 3.85
C ILE A 50 -14.22 -7.60 5.30
N GLU A 51 -14.94 -8.49 5.98
CA GLU A 51 -15.42 -8.21 7.33
C GLU A 51 -14.28 -8.05 8.34
N GLY A 52 -13.28 -8.94 8.29
CA GLY A 52 -12.14 -8.91 9.20
C GLY A 52 -11.27 -7.66 9.00
N PHE A 53 -10.95 -7.35 7.74
CA PHE A 53 -10.20 -6.15 7.37
C PHE A 53 -10.97 -4.89 7.77
N MET A 54 -12.20 -4.72 7.29
CA MET A 54 -12.97 -3.49 7.53
C MET A 54 -13.22 -3.24 9.02
N ARG A 55 -13.52 -4.29 9.79
CA ARG A 55 -13.74 -4.16 11.25
C ARG A 55 -12.47 -3.72 11.98
N SER A 56 -11.32 -4.29 11.62
CA SER A 56 -10.04 -3.95 12.26
C SER A 56 -9.53 -2.58 11.80
N ALA A 57 -9.59 -2.28 10.50
CA ALA A 57 -9.21 -0.99 9.93
C ALA A 57 -10.06 0.15 10.48
N ASN A 58 -11.39 -0.01 10.54
CA ASN A 58 -12.30 0.99 11.12
C ASN A 58 -12.02 1.28 12.60
N LYS A 59 -11.39 0.34 13.33
CA LYS A 59 -11.00 0.51 14.73
C LYS A 59 -9.63 1.15 14.90
N TYR A 60 -8.66 0.78 14.06
CA TYR A 60 -7.25 1.03 14.34
C TYR A 60 -6.56 1.97 13.35
N PHE A 61 -7.05 2.09 12.12
CA PHE A 61 -6.44 2.93 11.10
C PHE A 61 -6.89 4.37 11.27
N LEU A 62 -5.93 5.26 11.58
CA LEU A 62 -6.13 6.70 11.78
C LEU A 62 -7.33 7.04 12.66
N SER A 63 -7.57 6.27 13.72
CA SER A 63 -8.72 6.47 14.61
C SER A 63 -8.75 7.91 15.15
N GLY A 64 -9.92 8.56 15.05
CA GLY A 64 -10.10 9.97 15.39
C GLY A 64 -9.80 10.96 14.25
N HIS A 65 -9.43 10.50 13.06
CA HIS A 65 -9.25 11.32 11.85
C HIS A 65 -10.16 10.84 10.72
N PRO A 66 -10.57 11.72 9.78
CA PRO A 66 -11.43 11.33 8.69
C PRO A 66 -10.72 10.39 7.71
N VAL A 67 -11.31 9.22 7.46
CA VAL A 67 -10.80 8.23 6.50
C VAL A 67 -11.86 7.84 5.48
N ASN A 68 -11.48 7.87 4.20
CA ASN A 68 -12.29 7.33 3.11
C ASN A 68 -11.77 5.93 2.74
N PHE A 69 -12.56 4.90 2.97
CA PHE A 69 -12.27 3.54 2.53
C PHE A 69 -12.86 3.30 1.15
N TYR A 70 -12.02 2.95 0.18
CA TYR A 70 -12.39 2.59 -1.19
C TYR A 70 -12.23 1.08 -1.36
N LEU A 71 -13.36 0.36 -1.31
CA LEU A 71 -13.41 -1.09 -1.40
C LEU A 71 -13.82 -1.51 -2.81
N PHE A 72 -12.87 -2.01 -3.59
CA PHE A 72 -13.14 -2.65 -4.87
C PHE A 72 -13.61 -4.07 -4.63
N THR A 73 -14.80 -4.42 -5.12
CA THR A 73 -15.32 -5.78 -4.91
C THR A 73 -16.31 -6.21 -6.00
N ASP A 74 -16.37 -7.51 -6.24
CA ASP A 74 -17.43 -8.14 -7.02
C ASP A 74 -18.61 -8.65 -6.18
N ASN A 75 -18.55 -8.52 -4.84
CA ASN A 75 -19.53 -9.10 -3.94
C ASN A 75 -20.12 -8.06 -2.97
N LEU A 76 -21.23 -7.44 -3.39
CA LEU A 76 -21.91 -6.38 -2.62
C LEU A 76 -22.66 -6.91 -1.38
N GLU A 77 -23.07 -8.18 -1.37
CA GLU A 77 -23.88 -8.75 -0.28
C GLU A 77 -23.13 -8.75 1.05
N LYS A 78 -21.80 -8.90 1.00
CA LYS A 78 -20.92 -9.00 2.17
C LYS A 78 -20.68 -7.68 2.91
N ILE A 79 -21.22 -6.58 2.39
CA ILE A 79 -20.94 -5.23 2.91
C ILE A 79 -22.13 -4.69 3.73
N SER A 80 -23.31 -5.26 3.54
CA SER A 80 -24.59 -4.76 4.09
C SER A 80 -24.66 -4.62 5.62
N HIS A 81 -23.78 -5.30 6.36
CA HIS A 81 -23.74 -5.29 7.83
C HIS A 81 -22.59 -4.48 8.43
N LEU A 82 -21.71 -3.89 7.60
CA LEU A 82 -20.56 -3.14 8.11
C LEU A 82 -21.00 -1.82 8.73
N GLN A 83 -20.55 -1.58 9.96
CA GLN A 83 -20.76 -0.32 10.67
C GLN A 83 -19.43 0.45 10.71
N MET A 84 -19.42 1.63 10.10
CA MET A 84 -18.28 2.53 10.10
C MET A 84 -18.33 3.46 11.32
N ALA A 85 -17.16 3.85 11.82
CA ALA A 85 -17.04 4.90 12.82
C ALA A 85 -17.53 6.24 12.21
N PRO A 86 -18.01 7.20 13.02
CA PRO A 86 -18.56 8.46 12.51
C PRO A 86 -17.62 9.27 11.59
N GLU A 87 -16.31 9.16 11.82
CA GLU A 87 -15.26 9.79 11.03
C GLU A 87 -14.96 9.06 9.70
N ASN A 88 -15.42 7.83 9.54
CA ASN A 88 -15.03 6.95 8.45
C ASN A 88 -16.16 6.79 7.42
N HIS A 89 -15.80 6.89 6.13
CA HIS A 89 -16.72 6.65 5.02
C HIS A 89 -16.29 5.42 4.24
N LEU A 90 -17.24 4.57 3.86
CA LEU A 90 -17.00 3.43 2.99
C LEU A 90 -17.64 3.67 1.62
N PHE A 91 -16.78 3.71 0.60
CA PHE A 91 -17.15 3.78 -0.81
C PHE A 91 -16.92 2.41 -1.44
N VAL A 92 -18.01 1.77 -1.85
CA VAL A 92 -17.97 0.47 -2.52
C VAL A 92 -17.90 0.67 -4.02
N ILE A 93 -16.89 0.09 -4.66
CA ILE A 93 -16.62 0.22 -6.08
C ILE A 93 -16.83 -1.17 -6.73
N PRO A 94 -17.95 -1.38 -7.45
CA PRO A 94 -18.24 -2.68 -8.06
C PRO A 94 -17.31 -2.96 -9.23
N VAL A 95 -16.65 -4.13 -9.21
CA VAL A 95 -15.71 -4.56 -10.25
C VAL A 95 -16.43 -4.97 -11.55
N HIS A 96 -17.56 -5.69 -11.46
CA HIS A 96 -18.28 -6.20 -12.64
C HIS A 96 -18.96 -5.12 -13.50
N ASN A 97 -19.23 -3.94 -12.94
CA ASN A 97 -19.96 -2.86 -13.62
C ASN A 97 -19.04 -1.78 -14.21
N ASP A 98 -17.73 -1.94 -14.10
CA ASP A 98 -16.77 -0.98 -14.60
C ASP A 98 -16.13 -1.50 -15.90
N PRO A 99 -16.34 -0.82 -17.04
CA PRO A 99 -15.76 -1.21 -18.33
C PRO A 99 -14.25 -1.43 -18.28
N ARG A 100 -13.55 -0.73 -17.37
CA ARG A 100 -12.09 -0.85 -17.17
C ARG A 100 -11.64 -2.23 -16.68
N TRP A 101 -12.56 -3.03 -16.15
CA TRP A 101 -12.31 -4.42 -15.75
C TRP A 101 -12.71 -5.44 -16.81
N GLN A 102 -13.47 -5.03 -17.84
CA GLN A 102 -13.98 -5.91 -18.89
C GLN A 102 -13.04 -5.95 -20.11
N ASP A 103 -12.30 -4.86 -20.36
CA ASP A 103 -11.33 -4.78 -21.45
C ASP A 103 -9.91 -5.09 -20.93
N ILE A 104 -9.40 -6.30 -21.22
CA ILE A 104 -8.01 -6.77 -20.95
C ILE A 104 -7.80 -7.09 -19.44
N PRO A 105 -6.90 -8.04 -19.04
CA PRO A 105 -6.56 -8.16 -17.62
C PRO A 105 -5.79 -6.91 -17.18
N THR A 106 -6.55 -5.97 -16.64
CA THR A 106 -6.08 -4.70 -16.09
C THR A 106 -5.39 -4.97 -14.76
N SER A 107 -4.14 -4.54 -14.62
CA SER A 107 -3.41 -4.74 -13.36
C SER A 107 -4.03 -3.87 -12.25
N ARG A 108 -3.92 -4.31 -10.98
CA ARG A 108 -4.37 -3.50 -9.81
C ARG A 108 -3.79 -2.08 -9.83
N MET A 109 -2.54 -1.96 -10.28
CA MET A 109 -1.84 -0.68 -10.44
C MET A 109 -2.51 0.22 -11.48
N ASP A 110 -2.99 -0.35 -12.58
CA ASP A 110 -3.66 0.42 -13.63
C ASP A 110 -5.02 0.95 -13.17
N ILE A 111 -5.86 0.08 -12.58
CA ILE A 111 -7.14 0.47 -11.98
C ILE A 111 -6.94 1.57 -10.95
N LEU A 112 -5.99 1.38 -10.02
CA LEU A 112 -5.69 2.37 -8.99
C LEU A 112 -5.24 3.70 -9.62
N SER A 113 -4.33 3.67 -10.60
CA SER A 113 -3.88 4.90 -11.28
C SER A 113 -5.04 5.63 -12.00
N SER A 114 -5.96 4.89 -12.61
CA SER A 114 -7.14 5.42 -13.27
C SER A 114 -8.06 6.12 -12.28
N TYR A 115 -8.37 5.48 -11.15
CA TYR A 115 -9.23 6.06 -10.11
C TYR A 115 -8.58 7.23 -9.39
N ILE A 116 -7.26 7.21 -9.17
CA ILE A 116 -6.56 8.37 -8.65
C ILE A 116 -6.73 9.56 -9.60
N HIS A 117 -6.54 9.34 -10.90
CA HIS A 117 -6.69 10.38 -11.91
C HIS A 117 -8.13 10.87 -12.07
N SER A 118 -9.13 9.99 -12.04
CA SER A 118 -10.51 10.42 -12.29
C SER A 118 -11.22 10.94 -11.05
N GLN A 119 -10.80 10.52 -9.86
CA GLN A 119 -11.60 10.66 -8.64
C GLN A 119 -10.77 10.97 -7.39
N PHE A 120 -9.89 10.06 -6.94
CA PHE A 120 -9.33 10.16 -5.58
C PHE A 120 -8.46 11.40 -5.37
N GLN A 121 -7.80 11.93 -6.41
CA GLN A 121 -7.04 13.18 -6.33
C GLN A 121 -7.87 14.42 -5.94
N HIS A 122 -9.20 14.32 -6.01
CA HIS A 122 -10.13 15.38 -5.63
C HIS A 122 -10.82 15.12 -4.28
N GLU A 123 -10.61 13.94 -3.69
CA GLU A 123 -11.31 13.51 -2.46
C GLU A 123 -10.38 13.37 -1.26
N VAL A 124 -9.10 13.07 -1.47
CA VAL A 124 -8.13 12.81 -0.40
C VAL A 124 -6.78 13.45 -0.68
N ASP A 125 -6.07 13.79 0.39
CA ASP A 125 -4.71 14.34 0.35
C ASP A 125 -3.66 13.23 0.31
N TYR A 126 -3.90 12.17 1.08
CA TYR A 126 -3.05 10.98 1.17
C TYR A 126 -3.85 9.74 0.80
N LEU A 127 -3.17 8.76 0.21
CA LEU A 127 -3.77 7.50 -0.20
C LEU A 127 -2.86 6.34 0.21
N TYR A 128 -3.44 5.34 0.84
CA TYR A 128 -2.75 4.09 1.17
C TYR A 128 -3.43 2.93 0.47
N CYS A 129 -2.62 2.04 -0.11
CA CYS A 129 -3.07 0.77 -0.63
C CYS A 129 -2.77 -0.30 0.40
N MET A 130 -3.77 -1.10 0.76
CA MET A 130 -3.66 -2.22 1.67
C MET A 130 -4.28 -3.46 1.03
N ASP A 131 -3.57 -4.59 1.10
CA ASP A 131 -4.18 -5.87 0.75
C ASP A 131 -5.33 -6.19 1.73
N ILE A 132 -6.37 -6.86 1.23
CA ILE A 132 -7.58 -7.14 2.03
C ILE A 132 -7.37 -8.29 3.01
N ASP A 133 -6.41 -9.18 2.76
CA ASP A 133 -6.16 -10.41 3.51
C ASP A 133 -5.34 -10.19 4.80
N VAL A 134 -5.33 -8.96 5.30
CA VAL A 134 -4.69 -8.57 6.57
C VAL A 134 -5.73 -8.18 7.62
N GLN A 135 -5.31 -8.21 8.89
CA GLN A 135 -6.06 -7.62 10.00
C GLN A 135 -5.17 -6.70 10.81
N LEU A 136 -5.65 -5.50 11.11
CA LEU A 136 -4.95 -4.58 11.98
C LEU A 136 -5.10 -5.04 13.43
N LEU A 137 -3.97 -5.28 14.10
CA LEU A 137 -3.95 -5.73 15.50
C LEU A 137 -3.73 -4.58 16.49
N ALA A 138 -3.17 -3.47 15.99
CA ALA A 138 -2.83 -2.29 16.77
C ALA A 138 -3.04 -1.01 15.95
N HIS A 139 -2.98 0.12 16.65
CA HIS A 139 -3.18 1.46 16.06
C HIS A 139 -2.13 1.78 15.00
N ILE A 140 -2.59 2.18 13.81
CA ILE A 140 -1.78 2.75 12.73
C ILE A 140 -2.22 4.20 12.58
N GLY A 141 -1.39 5.13 13.04
CA GLY A 141 -1.74 6.54 13.19
C GLY A 141 -1.11 7.45 12.15
N VAL A 142 -1.23 8.75 12.40
CA VAL A 142 -0.69 9.80 11.52
C VAL A 142 0.83 9.78 11.39
N GLU A 143 1.53 8.95 12.17
CA GLU A 143 2.96 8.69 11.99
C GLU A 143 3.30 8.06 10.65
N ILE A 144 2.34 7.48 9.92
CA ILE A 144 2.58 6.94 8.59
C ILE A 144 2.55 8.00 7.49
N ILE A 145 1.98 9.19 7.78
CA ILE A 145 1.68 10.23 6.79
C ILE A 145 2.96 10.86 6.27
N ASP A 146 3.22 10.69 4.98
CA ASP A 146 4.33 11.34 4.27
C ASP A 146 4.11 11.38 2.76
N THR A 147 5.04 12.01 2.03
CA THR A 147 4.96 12.20 0.58
C THR A 147 4.97 10.87 -0.19
N LEU A 148 5.88 9.95 0.16
CA LEU A 148 5.97 8.60 -0.40
C LEU A 148 6.37 7.62 0.71
N VAL A 149 5.54 6.61 0.93
CA VAL A 149 5.61 5.70 2.07
C VAL A 149 5.70 4.26 1.58
N ALA A 150 6.70 3.54 2.06
CA ALA A 150 6.89 2.13 1.76
C ALA A 150 7.01 1.31 3.05
N THR A 151 6.51 0.07 3.04
CA THR A 151 6.62 -0.84 4.19
C THR A 151 7.71 -1.87 3.93
N ILE A 152 8.63 -2.00 4.87
CA ILE A 152 9.69 -3.02 4.84
C ILE A 152 9.04 -4.39 5.05
N SER A 153 9.29 -5.33 4.14
CA SER A 153 8.79 -6.68 4.24
C SER A 153 9.38 -7.42 5.44
N SER A 154 8.54 -8.14 6.18
CA SER A 154 8.95 -8.99 7.30
C SER A 154 9.88 -10.14 6.88
N TRP A 155 9.89 -10.51 5.60
CA TRP A 155 10.83 -11.51 5.03
C TRP A 155 12.30 -11.08 5.15
N GLN A 156 12.58 -9.78 5.26
CA GLN A 156 13.96 -9.31 5.49
C GLN A 156 14.49 -9.62 6.89
N VAL A 157 13.60 -9.96 7.83
CA VAL A 157 13.96 -10.31 9.20
C VAL A 157 14.36 -11.79 9.30
N THR A 158 14.02 -12.61 8.29
CA THR A 158 14.37 -14.04 8.25
C THR A 158 15.53 -14.30 7.27
N PRO A 159 16.61 -15.00 7.70
CA PRO A 159 17.80 -15.24 6.86
C PRO A 159 17.59 -16.11 5.61
N GLN A 160 16.38 -16.63 5.37
CA GLN A 160 16.13 -17.67 4.38
C GLN A 160 15.75 -17.12 2.99
N HIS A 161 15.50 -15.82 2.83
CA HIS A 161 14.86 -15.25 1.63
C HIS A 161 15.75 -14.33 0.78
N GLU A 162 17.08 -14.32 0.96
CA GLU A 162 17.96 -13.51 0.10
C GLU A 162 17.90 -13.97 -1.38
N SER A 163 17.72 -15.27 -1.65
CA SER A 163 17.57 -15.76 -3.02
C SER A 163 16.12 -15.60 -3.49
N GLY A 164 15.89 -14.72 -4.47
CA GLY A 164 14.61 -14.58 -5.15
C GLY A 164 13.69 -13.48 -4.62
N ALA A 165 14.18 -12.56 -3.76
CA ALA A 165 13.40 -11.40 -3.32
C ALA A 165 13.15 -10.37 -4.43
N TYR A 166 13.96 -10.34 -5.48
CA TYR A 166 13.85 -9.37 -6.56
C TYR A 166 13.82 -10.03 -7.93
N GLU A 167 13.23 -9.33 -8.89
CA GLU A 167 13.37 -9.66 -10.30
C GLU A 167 14.83 -9.43 -10.74
N THR A 168 15.39 -10.40 -11.44
CA THR A 168 16.79 -10.38 -11.91
C THR A 168 16.91 -10.62 -13.41
N HIS A 169 15.83 -11.04 -14.07
CA HIS A 169 15.77 -11.22 -15.51
C HIS A 169 16.01 -9.88 -16.20
N PRO A 170 17.14 -9.68 -16.91
CA PRO A 170 17.55 -8.37 -17.41
C PRO A 170 16.61 -7.80 -18.48
N GLY A 171 15.74 -8.64 -19.07
CA GLY A 171 14.68 -8.20 -19.98
C GLY A 171 13.46 -7.60 -19.30
N SER A 172 13.31 -7.74 -17.97
CA SER A 172 12.20 -7.13 -17.24
C SER A 172 12.56 -5.71 -16.79
N PRO A 173 11.65 -4.72 -16.94
CA PRO A 173 11.87 -3.39 -16.40
C PRO A 173 11.86 -3.39 -14.86
N ALA A 174 11.38 -4.45 -14.19
CA ALA A 174 11.46 -4.63 -12.74
C ALA A 174 12.85 -5.08 -12.25
N ALA A 175 13.77 -5.44 -13.14
CA ALA A 175 15.05 -6.02 -12.76
C ALA A 175 15.89 -5.09 -11.86
N ILE A 176 16.39 -5.62 -10.75
CA ILE A 176 17.35 -4.94 -9.88
C ILE A 176 18.67 -5.72 -9.89
N PRO A 177 19.78 -5.11 -10.32
CA PRO A 177 21.07 -5.78 -10.32
C PRO A 177 21.51 -6.20 -8.91
N GLU A 178 22.29 -7.28 -8.85
CA GLU A 178 22.77 -7.81 -7.58
C GLU A 178 23.57 -6.76 -6.78
N GLY A 179 23.29 -6.67 -5.48
CA GLY A 179 23.94 -5.71 -4.57
C GLY A 179 23.47 -4.25 -4.71
N GLN A 180 22.41 -3.96 -5.47
CA GLN A 180 21.90 -2.60 -5.67
C GLN A 180 20.58 -2.29 -4.94
N TRP A 181 20.13 -3.14 -4.01
CA TRP A 181 18.91 -2.93 -3.23
C TRP A 181 19.18 -2.31 -1.87
N ASP A 182 18.27 -1.43 -1.40
CA ASP A 182 18.30 -0.91 -0.03
C ASP A 182 17.46 -1.77 0.93
N PHE A 183 16.19 -1.95 0.60
CA PHE A 183 15.21 -2.74 1.35
C PHE A 183 14.28 -3.46 0.38
N HIS A 184 13.70 -4.57 0.83
CA HIS A 184 12.62 -5.26 0.14
C HIS A 184 11.31 -4.73 0.71
N TYR A 185 10.53 -4.09 -0.14
CA TYR A 185 9.26 -3.47 0.22
C TYR A 185 8.11 -4.39 -0.16
N THR A 186 7.11 -4.51 0.72
CA THR A 186 5.89 -5.24 0.40
C THR A 186 4.91 -4.38 -0.41
N ALA A 187 4.24 -4.99 -1.39
CA ALA A 187 3.12 -4.39 -2.09
C ALA A 187 1.80 -4.45 -1.31
N SER A 188 1.78 -5.14 -0.16
CA SER A 188 0.59 -5.27 0.69
C SER A 188 0.28 -4.04 1.53
N PHE A 189 1.26 -3.15 1.74
CA PHE A 189 1.02 -1.87 2.39
C PHE A 189 2.00 -0.79 1.93
N TYR A 190 1.51 0.18 1.16
CA TYR A 190 2.26 1.35 0.72
C TYR A 190 1.32 2.56 0.57
N GLY A 191 1.87 3.75 0.41
CA GLY A 191 1.05 4.94 0.20
C GLY A 191 1.84 6.22 0.13
N GLY A 192 1.16 7.32 0.44
CA GLY A 192 1.75 8.64 0.51
C GLY A 192 0.79 9.70 0.01
N SER A 193 1.32 10.85 -0.43
CA SER A 193 0.49 11.87 -1.08
C SER A 193 -0.16 11.29 -2.33
N VAL A 194 -1.41 11.69 -2.60
CA VAL A 194 -2.17 11.17 -3.76
C VAL A 194 -1.41 11.34 -5.09
N THR A 195 -0.62 12.42 -5.21
CA THR A 195 0.21 12.69 -6.38
C THR A 195 1.36 11.69 -6.54
N GLU A 196 2.07 11.34 -5.47
CA GLU A 196 3.16 10.35 -5.56
C GLU A 196 2.64 8.93 -5.74
N VAL A 197 1.52 8.59 -5.11
CA VAL A 197 0.87 7.29 -5.33
C VAL A 197 0.40 7.15 -6.78
N TYR A 198 -0.08 8.24 -7.40
CA TYR A 198 -0.39 8.25 -8.84
C TYR A 198 0.84 7.96 -9.71
N LYS A 199 1.99 8.62 -9.44
CA LYS A 199 3.23 8.40 -10.19
C LYS A 199 3.72 6.96 -10.05
N LEU A 200 3.73 6.44 -8.83
CA LEU A 200 4.14 5.07 -8.52
C LEU A 200 3.25 4.06 -9.26
N THR A 201 1.94 4.15 -9.08
CA THR A 201 1.00 3.18 -9.67
C THR A 201 1.03 3.21 -11.19
N ARG A 202 1.14 4.39 -11.80
CA ARG A 202 1.29 4.55 -13.24
C ARG A 202 2.61 3.93 -13.76
N ALA A 203 3.72 4.14 -13.06
CA ALA A 203 5.01 3.57 -13.45
C ALA A 203 5.03 2.05 -13.31
N CYS A 204 4.48 1.51 -12.22
CA CYS A 204 4.33 0.07 -12.03
C CYS A 204 3.40 -0.55 -13.10
N SER A 205 2.28 0.09 -13.41
CA SER A 205 1.37 -0.34 -14.48
C SER A 205 2.09 -0.42 -15.82
N ALA A 206 2.84 0.63 -16.19
CA ALA A 206 3.62 0.66 -17.43
C ALA A 206 4.66 -0.47 -17.49
N GLY A 207 5.36 -0.73 -16.38
CA GLY A 207 6.34 -1.82 -16.31
C GLY A 207 5.69 -3.21 -16.47
N VAL A 208 4.53 -3.43 -15.84
CA VAL A 208 3.78 -4.69 -15.99
C VAL A 208 3.32 -4.89 -17.44
N MET A 209 2.89 -3.81 -18.10
CA MET A 209 2.50 -3.88 -19.52
C MET A 209 3.68 -4.21 -20.42
N GLU A 210 4.84 -3.59 -20.19
CA GLU A 210 6.07 -3.85 -20.96
C GLU A 210 6.55 -5.29 -20.78
N ASP A 211 6.55 -5.82 -19.55
CA ASP A 211 6.87 -7.24 -19.30
C ASP A 211 5.95 -8.16 -20.09
N ARG A 212 4.64 -7.89 -20.04
CA ARG A 212 3.64 -8.68 -20.76
C ARG A 212 3.83 -8.63 -22.28
N GLU A 213 4.11 -7.46 -22.84
CA GLU A 213 4.38 -7.29 -24.28
C GLU A 213 5.62 -8.08 -24.72
N ASN A 214 6.60 -8.24 -23.82
CA ASN A 214 7.80 -9.03 -24.03
C ASN A 214 7.64 -10.52 -23.68
N GLY A 215 6.45 -10.96 -23.24
CA GLY A 215 6.20 -12.34 -22.82
C GLY A 215 6.91 -12.72 -21.52
N ILE A 216 7.20 -11.72 -20.69
CA ILE A 216 7.84 -11.85 -19.37
C ILE A 216 6.76 -11.65 -18.30
N GLU A 217 6.92 -12.35 -17.19
CA GLU A 217 6.16 -12.09 -15.96
C GLU A 217 7.16 -11.98 -14.82
N ALA A 218 7.22 -10.82 -14.18
CA ALA A 218 8.12 -10.60 -13.07
C ALA A 218 7.81 -11.56 -11.91
N TRP A 219 8.84 -12.02 -11.20
CA TRP A 219 8.73 -13.08 -10.18
C TRP A 219 7.65 -12.82 -9.13
N TRP A 220 7.56 -11.59 -8.63
CA TRP A 220 6.54 -11.16 -7.66
C TRP A 220 5.51 -10.21 -8.28
N HIS A 221 5.28 -10.35 -9.58
CA HIS A 221 4.34 -9.54 -10.36
C HIS A 221 4.58 -8.03 -10.11
N HIS A 222 3.54 -7.30 -9.67
CA HIS A 222 3.58 -5.87 -9.40
C HIS A 222 4.47 -5.47 -8.20
N GLU A 223 4.76 -6.38 -7.26
CA GLU A 223 5.68 -6.11 -6.15
C GLU A 223 7.13 -5.95 -6.65
N SER A 224 7.52 -6.68 -7.69
CA SER A 224 8.83 -6.50 -8.34
C SER A 224 8.95 -5.09 -8.96
N HIS A 225 7.92 -4.61 -9.66
CA HIS A 225 7.91 -3.25 -10.20
C HIS A 225 7.85 -2.17 -9.12
N LEU A 226 7.14 -2.42 -8.02
CA LEU A 226 7.12 -1.54 -6.84
C LEU A 226 8.52 -1.38 -6.25
N ASN A 227 9.22 -2.49 -6.01
CA ASN A 227 10.58 -2.48 -5.48
C ASN A 227 11.54 -1.75 -6.42
N ARG A 228 11.43 -1.99 -7.73
CA ARG A 228 12.21 -1.25 -8.73
C ARG A 228 11.94 0.25 -8.67
N TYR A 229 10.67 0.64 -8.59
CA TYR A 229 10.26 2.04 -8.53
C TYR A 229 10.86 2.73 -7.29
N LEU A 230 10.72 2.10 -6.11
CA LEU A 230 11.21 2.63 -4.84
C LEU A 230 12.74 2.64 -4.74
N GLN A 231 13.42 1.75 -5.47
CA GLN A 231 14.88 1.79 -5.61
C GLN A 231 15.33 3.07 -6.35
N GLN A 232 14.56 3.53 -7.33
CA GLN A 232 14.86 4.75 -8.09
C GLN A 232 14.29 6.02 -7.44
N HIS A 233 13.17 5.88 -6.74
CA HIS A 233 12.43 6.96 -6.09
C HIS A 233 12.35 6.69 -4.60
N LYS A 234 13.35 7.19 -3.86
CA LYS A 234 13.50 6.88 -2.44
C LYS A 234 12.27 7.32 -1.65
N PRO A 235 11.62 6.41 -0.87
CA PRO A 235 10.48 6.77 -0.04
C PRO A 235 10.91 7.79 1.03
N THR A 236 10.06 8.77 1.28
CA THR A 236 10.30 9.79 2.31
C THR A 236 10.03 9.28 3.72
N ARG A 237 9.37 8.13 3.84
CA ARG A 237 9.15 7.41 5.09
C ARG A 237 9.08 5.91 4.85
N LEU A 238 9.69 5.14 5.75
CA LEU A 238 9.60 3.69 5.73
C LEU A 238 8.83 3.22 6.96
N LEU A 239 7.92 2.28 6.78
CA LEU A 239 7.27 1.58 7.87
C LEU A 239 8.06 0.31 8.17
N SER A 240 8.32 0.07 9.45
CA SER A 240 8.97 -1.17 9.87
C SER A 240 8.05 -2.39 9.67
N PRO A 241 8.58 -3.62 9.79
CA PRO A 241 7.77 -4.84 9.80
C PRO A 241 6.66 -4.89 10.87
N GLU A 242 6.65 -3.99 11.86
CA GLU A 242 5.52 -3.86 12.81
C GLU A 242 4.19 -3.50 12.11
N TYR A 243 4.27 -2.86 10.93
CA TYR A 243 3.11 -2.43 10.13
C TYR A 243 2.63 -3.49 9.13
N TYR A 244 3.44 -4.50 8.83
CA TYR A 244 3.05 -5.66 8.04
C TYR A 244 3.89 -6.87 8.45
N TRP A 245 3.26 -7.83 9.12
CA TRP A 245 3.91 -9.02 9.65
C TRP A 245 3.24 -10.28 9.11
N ASP A 246 4.02 -11.10 8.42
CA ASP A 246 3.59 -12.43 7.99
C ASP A 246 3.83 -13.43 9.13
N THR A 247 2.75 -14.03 9.62
CA THR A 247 2.82 -14.99 10.75
C THR A 247 3.30 -16.37 10.34
N GLU A 248 3.40 -16.66 9.04
CA GLU A 248 3.90 -17.93 8.51
C GLU A 248 5.43 -17.95 8.33
N LEU A 249 6.12 -16.86 8.73
CA LEU A 249 7.58 -16.74 8.78
C LEU A 249 8.28 -17.56 9.87
#